data_AF-A0A0N4VWW7-F1
#
_entry.id   AF-A0A0N4VWW7-F1
#
_cell.length_a   1.000
_cell.length_b   1.000
_cell.length_c   1.000
_cell.angle_alpha   90.00
_cell.angle_beta   90.00
_cell.angle_gamma   90.00
#
_symmetry.space_group_name_H-M   'P 1'
#
loop_
_entity.id
_entity.type
_entity.pdbx_description
1 polymer ?
#
loop_
_entity_poly.entity_id
_entity_poly.type
_entity_poly.pdbx_seq_one_letter_code
_entity_poly.pdbx_strand_id
1 'polypeptide(L)'
;MPHDLSHLGFLAGQIGRLITISTTPVIAGDSFEMDAVGALRLSPLRRGLAIDSTVDIFTFYVPHRHVYGEQWIKFMKDGVNATPLPTVNT
;
A
#
# COMPACT_ATOMS: atom_id res chain seq x y z
N MET A 1 9.33 -7.14 -20.14
CA MET A 1 9.34 -5.73 -20.56
C MET A 1 9.06 -4.88 -19.32
N PRO A 2 9.74 -3.75 -19.10
CA PRO A 2 9.48 -2.92 -17.92
C PRO A 2 8.10 -2.26 -18.02
N HIS A 3 7.39 -2.21 -16.90
CA HIS A 3 6.10 -1.53 -16.76
C HIS A 3 6.30 -0.31 -15.85
N ASP A 4 6.01 0.89 -16.36
CA ASP A 4 6.04 2.11 -15.55
C ASP A 4 4.72 2.27 -14.80
N LEU A 5 4.80 2.28 -13.47
CA LEU A 5 3.67 2.39 -12.54
C LEU A 5 3.75 3.68 -11.68
N SER A 6 4.57 4.64 -12.11
CA SER A 6 4.79 5.90 -11.40
C SER A 6 3.49 6.69 -11.25
N HIS A 7 3.25 7.24 -10.06
CA HIS A 7 2.07 8.04 -9.76
C HIS A 7 2.37 9.05 -8.64
N LEU A 8 1.53 10.09 -8.54
CA LEU A 8 1.59 11.08 -7.46
C LEU A 8 0.59 10.71 -6.34
N GLY A 9 1.01 10.89 -5.10
CA GLY A 9 0.17 10.70 -3.90
C GLY A 9 0.04 12.00 -3.12
N PHE A 10 -1.20 12.42 -2.84
CA PHE A 10 -1.50 13.55 -1.94
C PHE A 10 -2.31 13.03 -0.77
N LEU A 11 -1.75 13.13 0.43
CA LEU A 11 -2.29 12.47 1.62
C LEU A 11 -2.35 13.45 2.79
N ALA A 12 -3.35 13.23 3.65
CA ALA A 12 -3.46 13.85 4.95
C ALA A 12 -3.86 12.79 5.96
N GLY A 13 -3.32 12.88 7.17
CA GLY A 13 -3.55 11.91 8.23
C GLY A 13 -3.55 12.55 9.60
N GLN A 14 -3.73 11.72 10.62
CA GLN A 14 -3.66 12.13 12.02
C GLN A 14 -2.34 11.63 12.64
N ILE A 15 -1.80 12.40 13.58
CA ILE A 15 -0.62 11.98 14.35
C ILE A 15 -0.96 10.73 15.18
N GLY A 16 0.00 9.81 15.27
CA GLY A 16 -0.13 8.58 16.06
C GLY A 16 -0.97 7.49 15.41
N ARG A 17 -1.34 7.63 14.13
CA ARG A 17 -2.03 6.59 13.36
C ARG A 17 -1.21 6.20 12.13
N LEU A 18 -1.13 4.91 11.87
CA LEU A 18 -0.54 4.39 10.64
C LEU A 18 -1.50 4.64 9.48
N ILE A 19 -0.98 5.18 8.38
CA ILE A 19 -1.74 5.40 7.14
C ILE A 19 -1.02 4.69 5.99
N THR A 20 -1.79 4.14 5.06
CA THR A 20 -1.25 3.58 3.82
C THR A 20 -1.02 4.70 2.81
N ILE A 21 0.22 4.85 2.32
CA ILE A 21 0.59 5.91 1.37
C ILE A 21 0.24 5.51 -0.06
N SER A 22 0.62 4.30 -0.44
CA SER A 22 0.36 3.73 -1.76
C SER A 22 0.23 2.22 -1.66
N THR A 23 -0.48 1.64 -2.62
CA THR A 23 -0.57 0.19 -2.81
C THR A 23 -0.38 -0.12 -4.29
N THR A 24 0.46 -1.10 -4.60
CA THR A 24 0.68 -1.56 -5.97
C THR A 24 0.46 -3.07 -6.03
N PRO A 25 -0.54 -3.55 -6.80
CA PRO A 25 -0.70 -4.99 -6.99
C PRO A 25 0.45 -5.52 -7.84
N VAL A 26 1.04 -6.63 -7.41
CA VAL A 26 2.12 -7.33 -8.13
C VAL A 26 1.67 -8.74 -8.48
N ILE A 27 2.19 -9.28 -9.58
CA ILE A 27 1.90 -10.63 -10.06
C ILE A 27 3.10 -11.55 -9.78
N ALA A 28 2.83 -12.84 -9.65
CA ALA A 28 3.87 -13.84 -9.44
C ALA A 28 4.88 -13.83 -10.60
N GLY A 29 6.16 -13.64 -10.28
CA GLY A 29 7.26 -13.55 -11.26
C GLY A 29 7.76 -12.14 -11.52
N ASP A 30 7.09 -11.11 -10.99
CA ASP A 30 7.53 -9.73 -11.14
C ASP A 30 8.76 -9.42 -10.26
N SER A 31 9.68 -8.63 -10.82
CA SER A 31 10.65 -7.86 -10.05
C SER A 31 10.06 -6.46 -9.78
N PHE A 32 10.08 -6.01 -8.53
CA PHE A 32 9.51 -4.72 -8.13
C PHE A 32 10.57 -3.81 -7.53
N GLU A 33 10.62 -2.57 -8.02
CA GLU A 33 11.49 -1.49 -7.52
C GLU A 33 10.66 -0.22 -7.36
N MET A 34 10.94 0.55 -6.31
CA MET A 34 10.23 1.79 -6.02
C MET A 34 11.19 2.81 -5.43
N ASP A 35 11.24 3.99 -6.03
CA ASP A 35 11.87 5.19 -5.49
C ASP A 35 10.79 6.23 -5.17
N ALA A 36 10.65 6.57 -3.89
CA ALA A 36 9.61 7.46 -3.40
C ALA A 36 10.22 8.76 -2.87
N VAL A 37 9.92 9.87 -3.56
CA VAL A 37 10.40 11.21 -3.19
C VAL A 37 9.20 12.12 -2.92
N GLY A 38 9.23 12.82 -1.78
CA GLY A 38 8.15 13.71 -1.39
C GLY A 38 8.50 14.63 -0.22
N ALA A 39 7.52 15.45 0.16
CA ALA A 39 7.62 16.34 1.31
C ALA A 39 6.43 16.13 2.25
N LEU A 40 6.71 16.08 3.55
CA LEU A 40 5.71 15.98 4.60
C LEU A 40 5.60 17.31 5.33
N ARG A 41 4.36 17.72 5.64
CA ARG A 41 4.07 18.98 6.33
C ARG A 41 3.08 18.75 7.46
N LEU A 42 3.31 19.40 8.58
CA LEU A 42 2.35 19.48 9.66
C LEU A 42 1.37 20.63 9.40
N SER A 43 0.17 20.53 9.97
CA SER A 43 -0.77 21.64 10.00
C SER A 43 -0.18 22.82 10.78
N PRO A 44 -0.62 24.06 10.52
CA PRO A 44 -0.11 25.23 11.21
C PRO A 44 -0.22 25.09 12.73
N LEU A 45 0.91 25.25 13.43
CA LEU A 45 0.98 25.19 14.89
C LEU A 45 0.57 26.54 15.50
N ARG A 46 -0.02 26.50 16.70
CA ARG A 46 -0.41 27.73 17.44
C ARG A 46 0.79 28.54 17.94
N ARG A 47 1.97 27.93 18.01
CA ARG A 47 3.25 28.50 18.49
C ARG A 47 4.38 27.90 17.65
N GLY A 48 5.61 28.40 17.86
CA GLY A 48 6.81 27.81 17.26
C GLY A 48 6.96 26.33 17.59
N LEU A 49 7.63 25.59 16.71
CA LEU A 49 7.93 24.18 16.91
C LEU A 49 8.84 24.02 18.13
N ALA A 50 8.42 23.19 19.09
CA ALA A 50 9.19 22.93 20.30
C ALA A 50 10.06 21.67 20.18
N ILE A 51 9.57 20.66 19.45
CA ILE A 51 10.20 19.34 19.28
C ILE A 51 9.86 18.85 17.87
N ASP A 52 10.83 18.26 17.19
CA ASP A 52 10.64 17.67 15.87
C ASP A 52 9.81 16.37 15.94
N SER A 53 8.96 16.16 14.93
CA SER A 53 8.24 14.90 14.77
C SER A 53 9.11 13.86 14.08
N THR A 54 9.11 12.63 14.58
CA THR A 54 9.70 11.47 13.88
C THR A 54 8.70 10.91 12.86
N VAL A 55 9.20 10.53 11.69
CA VAL A 55 8.40 9.88 10.64
C VAL A 55 9.09 8.59 10.24
N ASP A 56 8.32 7.50 10.26
CA ASP A 56 8.75 6.20 9.78
C ASP A 56 7.95 5.81 8.54
N ILE A 57 8.65 5.35 7.50
CA ILE A 57 8.06 4.88 6.25
C ILE A 57 8.38 3.39 6.12
N PHE A 58 7.35 2.59 5.85
CA PHE A 58 7.47 1.15 5.73
C PHE A 58 6.97 0.67 4.37
N THR A 59 7.54 -0.42 3.89
CA THR A 59 7.09 -1.12 2.69
C THR A 59 7.01 -2.60 3.01
N PHE A 60 5.85 -3.20 2.71
CA PHE A 60 5.57 -4.60 3.02
C PHE A 60 5.10 -5.31 1.76
N TYR A 61 5.43 -6.60 1.66
CA TYR A 61 4.88 -7.50 0.66
C TYR A 61 3.92 -8.48 1.34
N VAL A 62 2.66 -8.47 0.92
CA VAL A 62 1.62 -9.37 1.43
C VAL A 62 1.05 -10.17 0.28
N PRO A 63 1.39 -11.47 0.15
CA PRO A 63 0.79 -12.34 -0.85
C PRO A 63 -0.73 -12.41 -0.70
N HIS A 64 -1.48 -12.37 -1.81
CA HIS A 64 -2.94 -12.57 -1.80
C HIS A 64 -3.36 -13.89 -1.12
N ARG A 65 -2.50 -14.91 -1.17
CA ARG A 65 -2.69 -16.18 -0.43
C ARG A 65 -2.77 -15.99 1.08
N HIS A 66 -2.08 -15.02 1.67
CA HIS A 66 -2.15 -14.75 3.11
C HIS A 66 -3.50 -14.13 3.51
N VAL A 67 -4.15 -13.42 2.59
CA VAL A 67 -5.44 -12.76 2.83
C VAL A 67 -6.60 -13.73 2.60
N TYR A 68 -6.62 -14.40 1.45
CA TYR A 68 -7.75 -15.25 1.03
C TYR A 68 -7.55 -16.75 1.34
N GLY A 69 -6.37 -17.16 1.83
CA GLY A 69 -6.10 -18.55 2.23
C GLY A 69 -6.30 -19.57 1.11
N GLU A 70 -6.99 -20.67 1.41
CA GLU A 70 -7.33 -21.74 0.46
C GLU A 70 -8.20 -21.25 -0.71
N GLN A 71 -9.00 -20.20 -0.50
CA GLN A 71 -9.84 -19.63 -1.56
C GLN A 71 -8.97 -19.07 -2.69
N TRP A 72 -7.82 -18.45 -2.38
CA TRP A 72 -6.86 -18.02 -3.39
C TRP A 72 -6.28 -19.19 -4.19
N ILE A 73 -5.96 -20.28 -3.50
CA ILE A 73 -5.37 -21.46 -4.14
C ILE A 73 -6.37 -22.07 -5.12
N LYS A 74 -7.63 -22.22 -4.71
CA LYS A 74 -8.70 -22.68 -5.58
C LYS A 74 -8.93 -21.71 -6.75
N PHE A 75 -8.97 -20.41 -6.49
CA PHE A 75 -9.11 -19.38 -7.52
C PHE A 75 -8.03 -19.50 -8.59
N MET A 76 -6.77 -19.64 -8.19
CA MET A 76 -5.66 -19.80 -9.14
C MET A 76 -5.68 -21.13 -9.90
N LYS A 77 -6.18 -22.22 -9.29
CA LYS A 77 -6.31 -23.53 -9.94
C LYS A 77 -7.48 -23.59 -10.92
N ASP A 78 -8.62 -23.02 -10.55
CA ASP A 78 -9.83 -22.99 -11.37
C ASP A 78 -9.70 -21.98 -12.53
N GLY A 79 -8.78 -21.02 -12.40
CA GLY A 79 -8.37 -20.10 -13.46
C GLY A 79 -9.54 -19.25 -13.98
N VAL A 80 -9.78 -19.30 -15.29
CA VAL A 80 -10.84 -18.50 -15.94
C VAL A 80 -12.25 -18.84 -15.42
N ASN A 81 -12.46 -20.05 -14.88
CA ASN A 81 -13.76 -20.49 -14.37
C ASN A 81 -13.91 -20.30 -12.85
N ALA A 82 -12.95 -19.61 -12.21
CA ALA A 82 -12.96 -19.41 -10.77
C ALA A 82 -14.13 -18.54 -10.32
N THR A 83 -14.66 -18.84 -9.13
CA THR A 83 -15.63 -17.96 -8.47
C THR A 83 -14.94 -16.65 -8.05
N PRO A 84 -15.53 -15.46 -8.32
CA PRO A 84 -14.94 -14.19 -7.93
C PRO A 84 -14.63 -14.09 -6.43
N LEU A 85 -13.52 -13.43 -6.10
CA LEU A 85 -13.14 -13.19 -4.71
C LEU A 85 -14.07 -12.15 -4.07
N PRO A 86 -14.51 -12.35 -2.82
CA PRO A 86 -15.40 -11.43 -2.13
C PRO A 86 -14.69 -10.12 -1.80
N THR A 87 -15.45 -9.03 -1.82
CA THR A 87 -15.01 -7.71 -1.35
C THR A 87 -15.45 -7.49 0.10
N VAL A 88 -14.68 -6.70 0.84
CA VAL A 88 -15.06 -6.26 2.18
C VAL A 88 -15.95 -5.02 2.10
N ASN A 89 -16.93 -4.92 3.01
CA ASN A 89 -17.74 -3.72 3.16
C ASN A 89 -16.99 -2.71 4.04
N THR A 90 -17.06 -1.43 3.68
CA THR A 90 -16.52 -0.29 4.43
C THR A 90 -17.50 0.26 5.45
#